data_AF-A0A949GKP2-F1
#
_entry.id   AF-A0A949GKP2-F1
#
_cell.length_a   1.000
_cell.length_b   1.000
_cell.length_c   1.000
_cell.angle_alpha   90.00
_cell.angle_beta   90.00
_cell.angle_gamma   90.00
#
_symmetry.space_group_name_H-M   'P 1'
#
loop_
_entity.id
_entity.type
_entity.pdbx_description
1 polymer ?
#
loop_
_entity_poly.entity_id
_entity_poly.type
_entity_poly.pdbx_seq_one_letter_code
_entity_poly.pdbx_strand_id
1 'polypeptide(L)'
;MKKQNAAKKAENRTARLLAAPGLILIGIFTIVPILLALTLGFTNAQLLSPTNPDFTGLNNFRTLLGVSAATLHAEKNPDGSCMKDETGAIAYEPLRPLTRDDSPRKDLRGKSEVRRILANDKDCSIKVIVAGDPVFWRSLTNTFFFALIVVPVQAGLALVLALLVNQRLKGRNFFRTVYFIPTLSSMVVISMLWRFMYQQDGLINKSIANFMPGYAPIDWLGNPKTSMPAIIALSIWQAVGYHMI
;
A
#
# COMPACT_ATOMS: atom_id res chain seq x y z
N MET A 1 -20.27 55.15 -10.37
CA MET A 1 -20.58 53.73 -10.00
C MET A 1 -20.92 52.82 -11.19
N LYS A 2 -21.88 53.11 -12.09
CA LYS A 2 -22.26 52.19 -13.20
C LYS A 2 -21.12 51.78 -14.17
N LYS A 3 -20.22 52.71 -14.55
CA LYS A 3 -19.09 52.41 -15.47
C LYS A 3 -18.04 51.47 -14.86
N GLN A 4 -17.75 51.59 -13.56
CA GLN A 4 -16.83 50.68 -12.86
C GLN A 4 -17.36 49.25 -12.80
N ASN A 5 -18.68 49.08 -12.65
CA ASN A 5 -19.32 47.76 -12.65
C ASN A 5 -19.27 47.08 -14.03
N ALA A 6 -19.37 47.84 -15.12
CA ALA A 6 -19.28 47.30 -16.48
C ALA A 6 -17.85 46.84 -16.82
N ALA A 7 -16.83 47.62 -16.44
CA ALA A 7 -15.42 47.26 -16.62
C ALA A 7 -15.05 45.99 -15.84
N LYS A 8 -15.46 45.90 -14.56
CA LYS A 8 -15.23 44.72 -13.71
C LYS A 8 -15.92 43.46 -14.25
N LYS A 9 -17.08 43.62 -14.91
CA LYS A 9 -17.81 42.52 -15.55
C LYS A 9 -17.14 42.05 -16.86
N ALA A 10 -16.57 42.99 -17.63
CA ALA A 10 -15.79 42.67 -18.83
C ALA A 10 -14.48 41.95 -18.47
N GLU A 11 -13.77 42.44 -17.46
CA GLU A 11 -12.55 41.83 -16.91
C GLU A 11 -12.82 40.40 -16.41
N ASN A 12 -13.88 40.19 -15.63
CA ASN A 12 -14.28 38.85 -15.18
C ASN A 12 -14.64 37.91 -16.35
N ARG A 13 -15.21 38.44 -17.44
CA ARG A 13 -15.52 37.63 -18.63
C ARG A 13 -14.26 37.22 -19.36
N THR A 14 -13.31 38.13 -19.53
CA THR A 14 -12.01 37.83 -20.15
C THR A 14 -11.22 36.84 -19.29
N ALA A 15 -11.21 37.01 -17.96
CA ALA A 15 -10.58 36.06 -17.04
C ALA A 15 -11.19 34.66 -17.16
N ARG A 16 -12.52 34.54 -17.27
CA ARG A 16 -13.19 33.24 -17.49
C ARG A 16 -12.86 32.64 -18.86
N LEU A 17 -12.79 33.45 -19.92
CA LEU A 17 -12.44 32.94 -21.25
C LEU A 17 -10.99 32.44 -21.31
N LEU A 18 -10.06 33.10 -20.61
CA LEU A 18 -8.68 32.66 -20.49
C LEU A 18 -8.54 31.38 -19.64
N ALA A 19 -9.33 31.25 -18.57
CA ALA A 19 -9.32 30.06 -17.70
C ALA A 19 -10.10 28.87 -18.28
N ALA A 20 -11.09 29.11 -19.16
CA ALA A 20 -11.98 28.11 -19.72
C ALA A 20 -11.25 26.91 -20.35
N PRO A 21 -10.24 27.05 -21.24
CA PRO A 21 -9.58 25.89 -21.85
C PRO A 21 -8.86 25.03 -20.81
N GLY A 22 -8.24 25.63 -19.79
CA GLY A 22 -7.60 24.88 -18.70
C GLY A 22 -8.61 24.10 -17.85
N LEU A 23 -9.74 24.73 -17.51
CA LEU A 23 -10.81 24.06 -16.76
C LEU A 23 -11.48 22.94 -17.55
N ILE A 24 -11.66 23.13 -18.86
CA ILE A 24 -12.18 22.08 -19.75
C ILE A 24 -11.23 20.88 -19.78
N LEU A 25 -9.92 21.12 -19.93
CA LEU A 25 -8.93 20.05 -19.89
C LEU A 25 -8.92 19.31 -18.56
N ILE A 26 -8.97 20.02 -17.42
CA ILE A 26 -9.06 19.40 -16.09
C ILE A 26 -10.35 18.56 -16.00
N GLY A 27 -11.48 19.08 -16.48
CA GLY A 27 -12.75 18.35 -16.50
C GLY A 27 -12.66 17.05 -17.30
N ILE A 28 -12.18 17.12 -18.54
CA ILE A 28 -12.13 15.98 -19.47
C ILE A 28 -11.11 14.93 -19.03
N PHE A 29 -9.91 15.34 -18.58
CA PHE A 29 -8.82 14.40 -18.31
C PHE A 29 -8.74 13.95 -16.85
N THR A 30 -9.29 14.74 -15.91
CA THR A 30 -9.24 14.40 -14.48
C THR A 30 -10.60 13.98 -13.97
N ILE A 31 -11.63 14.82 -14.13
CA ILE A 31 -12.93 14.59 -13.50
C ILE A 31 -13.70 13.46 -14.17
N VAL A 32 -13.79 13.47 -15.50
CA VAL A 32 -14.56 12.46 -16.26
C VAL A 32 -14.05 11.03 -16.02
N PRO A 33 -12.74 10.72 -16.11
CA PRO A 33 -12.25 9.36 -15.84
C PRO A 33 -12.49 8.92 -14.40
N ILE A 34 -12.39 9.83 -13.42
CA ILE A 34 -12.69 9.52 -12.01
C ILE A 34 -14.16 9.16 -11.85
N LEU A 35 -15.08 9.94 -12.44
CA LEU A 35 -16.50 9.65 -12.37
C LEU A 35 -16.83 8.31 -13.06
N LEU A 36 -16.25 8.03 -14.22
CA LEU A 36 -16.41 6.76 -14.93
C LEU A 36 -15.89 5.58 -14.10
N ALA A 37 -14.69 5.69 -13.53
CA ALA A 37 -14.13 4.64 -12.68
C ALA A 37 -15.01 4.40 -11.44
N LEU A 38 -15.53 5.48 -10.85
CA LEU A 38 -16.38 5.39 -9.68
C LEU A 38 -17.73 4.73 -10.02
N THR A 39 -18.37 5.08 -11.14
CA THR A 39 -19.63 4.44 -11.56
C THR A 39 -19.44 2.96 -11.89
N LEU A 40 -18.32 2.57 -12.51
CA LEU A 40 -17.96 1.17 -12.75
C LEU A 40 -17.81 0.37 -11.44
N GLY A 41 -17.40 1.01 -10.35
CA GLY A 41 -17.32 0.37 -9.03
C GLY A 41 -18.69 -0.11 -8.49
N PHE A 42 -19.79 0.47 -8.95
CA PHE A 42 -21.17 0.08 -8.59
C PHE A 42 -21.81 -0.89 -9.59
N THR A 43 -21.05 -1.39 -10.57
CA THR A 43 -21.52 -2.36 -11.57
C THR A 43 -20.70 -3.65 -11.50
N ASN A 44 -21.17 -4.71 -12.15
CA ASN A 44 -20.40 -5.95 -12.35
C ASN A 44 -19.52 -5.91 -13.60
N ALA A 45 -19.02 -4.72 -13.97
CA ALA A 45 -18.28 -4.51 -15.21
C ALA A 45 -17.02 -5.40 -15.29
N GLN A 46 -16.93 -6.16 -16.36
CA GLN A 46 -15.75 -6.95 -16.72
C GLN A 46 -15.30 -6.54 -18.11
N LEU A 47 -14.04 -6.14 -18.27
CA LEU A 47 -13.50 -5.57 -19.51
C LEU A 47 -13.61 -6.50 -20.73
N LEU A 48 -13.67 -7.82 -20.49
CA LEU A 48 -13.73 -8.84 -21.53
C LEU A 48 -15.10 -9.54 -21.61
N SER A 49 -16.08 -9.12 -20.80
CA SER A 49 -17.39 -9.77 -20.85
C SER A 49 -18.19 -9.29 -22.06
N PRO A 50 -18.86 -10.20 -22.80
CA PRO A 50 -19.76 -9.83 -23.88
C PRO A 50 -21.08 -9.23 -23.38
N THR A 51 -21.35 -9.29 -22.07
CA THR A 51 -22.57 -8.75 -21.46
C THR A 51 -22.38 -7.31 -21.01
N ASN A 52 -23.43 -6.49 -21.15
CA ASN A 52 -23.43 -5.14 -20.59
C ASN A 52 -23.30 -5.19 -19.06
N PRO A 53 -22.60 -4.22 -18.44
CA PRO A 53 -22.53 -4.13 -16.99
C PRO A 53 -23.90 -3.84 -16.38
N ASP A 54 -24.31 -4.69 -15.45
CA ASP A 54 -25.48 -4.48 -14.60
C ASP A 54 -25.09 -3.74 -13.33
N PHE A 55 -26.02 -2.93 -12.81
CA PHE A 55 -25.85 -2.20 -11.56
C PHE A 55 -26.01 -3.15 -10.36
N THR A 56 -24.93 -3.36 -9.60
CA THR A 56 -24.89 -4.23 -8.42
C THR A 56 -25.00 -3.45 -7.10
N GLY A 57 -25.14 -2.12 -7.17
CA GLY A 57 -25.23 -1.26 -6.01
C GLY A 57 -23.97 -1.33 -5.14
N LEU A 58 -24.14 -1.61 -3.85
CA LEU A 58 -23.05 -1.65 -2.87
C LEU A 58 -22.43 -3.04 -2.67
N ASN A 59 -22.84 -4.04 -3.44
CA ASN A 59 -22.42 -5.43 -3.21
C ASN A 59 -20.89 -5.61 -3.37
N ASN A 60 -20.29 -4.97 -4.38
CA ASN A 60 -18.84 -4.98 -4.58
C ASN A 60 -18.08 -4.47 -3.34
N PHE A 61 -18.53 -3.34 -2.78
CA PHE A 61 -17.93 -2.74 -1.60
C PHE A 61 -18.15 -3.58 -0.34
N ARG A 62 -19.32 -4.22 -0.19
CA ARG A 62 -19.59 -5.15 0.92
C ARG A 62 -18.68 -6.37 0.88
N THR A 63 -18.39 -6.91 -0.30
CA THR A 63 -17.44 -8.00 -0.46
C THR A 63 -16.01 -7.56 -0.13
N LEU A 64 -15.58 -6.41 -0.67
CA LEU A 64 -14.23 -5.86 -0.42
C LEU A 64 -13.99 -5.50 1.06
N LEU A 65 -14.94 -4.79 1.69
CA LEU A 65 -14.82 -4.29 3.06
C LEU A 65 -15.35 -5.27 4.12
N GLY A 66 -16.01 -6.35 3.71
CA GLY A 66 -16.67 -7.28 4.61
C GLY A 66 -15.67 -8.09 5.42
N VAL A 67 -15.46 -7.69 6.68
CA VAL A 67 -14.58 -8.37 7.65
C VAL A 67 -15.42 -9.02 8.76
N SER A 68 -15.06 -10.24 9.15
CA SER A 68 -15.64 -10.94 10.30
C SER A 68 -14.55 -11.68 11.07
N ALA A 69 -14.83 -12.03 12.33
CA ALA A 69 -14.00 -12.91 13.11
C ALA A 69 -14.63 -14.30 13.16
N ALA A 70 -13.83 -15.34 12.96
CA ALA A 70 -14.22 -16.72 13.19
C ALA A 70 -13.34 -17.31 14.29
N THR A 71 -13.96 -18.06 15.19
CA THR A 71 -13.22 -18.92 16.12
C THR A 71 -13.21 -20.33 15.53
N LEU A 72 -12.01 -20.89 15.36
CA LEU A 72 -11.81 -22.29 14.97
C LEU A 72 -11.46 -23.06 16.24
N HIS A 73 -12.10 -24.21 16.43
CA HIS A 73 -11.80 -25.11 17.53
C HIS A 73 -10.97 -26.27 17.00
N ALA A 74 -10.06 -26.79 17.81
CA ALA A 74 -9.37 -28.04 17.56
C ALA A 74 -10.10 -29.17 18.28
N GLU A 75 -10.13 -30.35 17.67
CA GLU A 75 -10.63 -31.55 18.33
C GLU A 75 -9.77 -31.88 19.55
N LYS A 76 -10.39 -32.41 20.61
CA LYS A 76 -9.70 -32.83 21.83
C LYS A 76 -9.53 -34.34 21.83
N ASN A 77 -8.35 -34.81 22.22
CA ASN A 77 -8.14 -36.22 22.50
C ASN A 77 -8.96 -36.66 23.73
N PRO A 78 -9.19 -37.96 23.93
CA PRO A 78 -9.85 -38.50 25.13
C PRO A 78 -9.19 -38.04 26.45
N ASP A 79 -7.88 -37.75 26.41
CA ASP A 79 -7.08 -37.25 27.54
C ASP A 79 -7.24 -35.74 27.80
N GLY A 80 -8.09 -35.05 27.03
CA GLY A 80 -8.34 -33.62 27.15
C GLY A 80 -7.30 -32.71 26.48
N SER A 81 -6.21 -33.26 25.94
CA SER A 81 -5.21 -32.50 25.17
C SER A 81 -5.73 -32.14 23.77
N CYS A 82 -5.38 -30.96 23.25
CA CYS A 82 -5.70 -30.59 21.87
C CYS A 82 -5.04 -31.54 20.86
N MET A 83 -5.77 -31.96 19.84
CA MET A 83 -5.25 -32.77 18.74
C MET A 83 -4.15 -31.99 18.02
N LYS A 84 -3.04 -32.67 17.72
CA LYS A 84 -1.90 -32.10 17.02
C LYS A 84 -1.79 -32.71 15.63
N ASP A 85 -1.42 -31.86 14.68
CA ASP A 85 -1.13 -32.24 13.30
C ASP A 85 0.24 -32.94 13.21
N GLU A 86 0.56 -33.52 12.05
CA GLU A 86 1.80 -34.26 11.79
C GLU A 86 3.08 -33.44 12.07
N THR A 87 2.95 -32.11 12.07
CA THR A 87 4.02 -31.14 12.36
C THR A 87 4.19 -30.83 13.86
N GLY A 88 3.37 -31.41 14.73
CA GLY A 88 3.37 -31.16 16.18
C GLY A 88 2.65 -29.87 16.60
N ALA A 89 2.07 -29.12 15.67
CA ALA A 89 1.21 -27.96 15.93
C ALA A 89 -0.24 -28.39 16.23
N ILE A 90 -1.03 -27.55 16.92
CA ILE A 90 -2.46 -27.85 17.20
C ILE A 90 -3.25 -27.91 15.87
N ALA A 91 -3.96 -29.02 15.63
CA ALA A 91 -4.79 -29.25 14.47
C ALA A 91 -6.17 -28.60 14.66
N TYR A 92 -6.34 -27.40 14.10
CA TYR A 92 -7.62 -26.69 14.13
C TYR A 92 -8.55 -27.14 12.99
N GLU A 93 -9.86 -27.04 13.21
CA GLU A 93 -10.86 -27.28 12.17
C GLU A 93 -10.61 -26.37 10.94
N PRO A 94 -10.68 -26.91 9.72
CA PRO A 94 -10.49 -26.12 8.52
C PRO A 94 -11.55 -25.01 8.42
N LEU A 95 -11.17 -23.83 7.91
CA LEU A 95 -12.09 -22.69 7.78
C LEU A 95 -13.15 -22.89 6.69
N ARG A 96 -12.86 -23.73 5.69
CA ARG A 96 -13.68 -23.89 4.46
C ARG A 96 -15.14 -24.29 4.72
N PRO A 97 -15.49 -25.22 5.62
CA PRO A 97 -16.88 -25.55 5.92
C PRO A 97 -17.67 -24.36 6.48
N LEU A 98 -17.01 -23.48 7.24
CA LEU A 98 -17.65 -22.29 7.83
C LEU A 98 -17.89 -21.17 6.83
N THR A 99 -17.16 -21.13 5.71
CA THR A 99 -17.21 -20.06 4.71
C THR A 99 -17.96 -20.42 3.43
N ARG A 100 -18.45 -21.67 3.31
CA ARG A 100 -19.30 -22.09 2.19
C ARG A 100 -20.68 -21.42 2.24
N ASP A 101 -21.34 -21.36 1.08
CA ASP A 101 -22.67 -20.78 0.94
C ASP A 101 -23.77 -21.51 1.72
N ASP A 102 -23.57 -22.80 1.99
CA ASP A 102 -24.47 -23.65 2.80
C ASP A 102 -24.24 -23.50 4.31
N SER A 103 -23.21 -22.75 4.74
CA SER A 103 -22.88 -22.57 6.15
C SER A 103 -24.02 -21.91 6.95
N PRO A 104 -24.28 -22.35 8.20
CA PRO A 104 -25.22 -21.70 9.11
C PRO A 104 -24.78 -20.28 9.49
N ARG A 105 -23.48 -19.98 9.40
CA ARG A 105 -22.91 -18.65 9.67
C ARG A 105 -22.94 -17.79 8.42
N LYS A 106 -24.04 -17.05 8.23
CA LYS A 106 -24.25 -16.13 7.08
C LYS A 106 -23.18 -15.03 6.99
N ASP A 107 -22.57 -14.66 8.09
CA ASP A 107 -21.55 -13.63 8.20
C ASP A 107 -20.18 -14.05 7.62
N LEU A 108 -19.93 -15.35 7.43
CA LEU A 108 -18.65 -15.89 6.97
C LEU A 108 -18.67 -16.36 5.50
N ARG A 109 -19.82 -16.33 4.83
CA ARG A 109 -19.98 -16.83 3.46
C ARG A 109 -19.08 -16.09 2.47
N GLY A 110 -18.36 -16.84 1.65
CA GLY A 110 -17.45 -16.33 0.63
C GLY A 110 -16.21 -15.61 1.17
N LYS A 111 -15.97 -15.63 2.49
CA LYS A 111 -14.79 -15.00 3.11
C LYS A 111 -13.61 -15.96 3.18
N SER A 112 -12.41 -15.40 3.13
CA SER A 112 -11.15 -16.12 3.21
C SER A 112 -10.29 -15.60 4.37
N GLU A 113 -9.38 -16.43 4.86
CA GLU A 113 -8.53 -16.12 6.00
C GLU A 113 -7.55 -14.97 5.68
N VAL A 114 -7.51 -13.94 6.52
CA VAL A 114 -6.56 -12.83 6.42
C VAL A 114 -5.37 -13.04 7.33
N ARG A 115 -5.65 -13.29 8.61
CA ARG A 115 -4.64 -13.41 9.68
C ARG A 115 -5.18 -14.18 10.88
N ARG A 116 -4.33 -15.02 11.47
CA ARG A 116 -4.54 -15.65 12.78
C ARG A 116 -4.01 -14.74 13.88
N ILE A 117 -4.81 -14.44 14.90
CA ILE A 117 -4.41 -13.48 15.94
C ILE A 117 -4.11 -14.17 17.26
N LEU A 118 -5.09 -14.88 17.81
CA LEU A 118 -5.07 -15.34 19.20
C LEU A 118 -5.31 -16.84 19.22
N ALA A 119 -4.24 -17.60 19.49
CA ALA A 119 -4.34 -19.00 19.85
C ALA A 119 -4.51 -19.09 21.37
N ASN A 120 -5.56 -19.78 21.81
CA ASN A 120 -5.79 -20.13 23.20
C ASN A 120 -5.62 -21.65 23.35
N ASP A 121 -4.49 -22.04 23.91
CA ASP A 121 -4.12 -23.45 24.09
C ASP A 121 -5.00 -24.16 25.12
N LYS A 122 -5.60 -23.43 26.08
CA LYS A 122 -6.48 -24.02 27.10
C LYS A 122 -7.86 -24.38 26.53
N ASP A 123 -8.40 -23.53 25.67
CA ASP A 123 -9.69 -23.77 25.01
C ASP A 123 -9.55 -24.46 23.64
N CYS A 124 -8.32 -24.87 23.27
CA CYS A 124 -7.99 -25.44 21.97
C CYS A 124 -8.62 -24.62 20.82
N SER A 125 -8.57 -23.29 20.90
CA SER A 125 -9.26 -22.41 19.96
C SER A 125 -8.35 -21.34 19.40
N ILE A 126 -8.58 -20.96 18.15
CA ILE A 126 -7.86 -19.87 17.50
C ILE A 126 -8.86 -18.89 16.89
N LYS A 127 -8.67 -17.60 17.19
CA LYS A 127 -9.42 -16.53 16.55
C LYS A 127 -8.71 -16.11 15.26
N VAL A 128 -9.44 -16.20 14.16
CA VAL A 128 -9.00 -15.81 12.83
C VAL A 128 -9.86 -14.67 12.30
N ILE A 129 -9.23 -13.71 11.63
CA ILE A 129 -9.94 -12.69 10.85
C ILE A 129 -10.17 -13.23 9.45
N VAL A 130 -11.42 -13.15 9.01
CA VAL A 130 -11.80 -13.47 7.64
C VAL A 130 -12.31 -12.22 6.94
N ALA A 131 -11.99 -12.08 5.65
CA ALA A 131 -12.48 -10.99 4.81
C ALA A 131 -12.98 -11.54 3.47
N GLY A 132 -13.92 -10.84 2.84
CA GLY A 132 -14.37 -11.19 1.49
C GLY A 132 -13.23 -11.09 0.46
N ASP A 133 -12.33 -10.12 0.61
CA ASP A 133 -11.08 -10.03 -0.15
C ASP A 133 -9.86 -9.83 0.79
N PRO A 134 -9.11 -10.90 1.10
CA PRO A 134 -7.90 -10.80 1.91
C PRO A 134 -6.76 -10.02 1.24
N VAL A 135 -6.70 -10.03 -0.10
CA VAL A 135 -5.63 -9.36 -0.85
C VAL A 135 -5.82 -7.85 -0.76
N PHE A 136 -7.06 -7.37 -0.83
CA PHE A 136 -7.40 -5.97 -0.61
C PHE A 136 -6.91 -5.48 0.76
N TRP A 137 -7.28 -6.18 1.85
CA TRP A 137 -6.87 -5.77 3.19
C TRP A 137 -5.37 -5.85 3.41
N ARG A 138 -4.70 -6.89 2.89
CA ARG A 138 -3.24 -6.99 2.94
C ARG A 138 -2.57 -5.82 2.23
N SER A 139 -3.02 -5.50 1.02
CA SER A 139 -2.52 -4.36 0.23
C SER A 139 -2.76 -3.03 0.94
N LEU A 140 -3.95 -2.83 1.51
CA LEU A 140 -4.30 -1.63 2.27
C LEU A 140 -3.39 -1.45 3.49
N THR A 141 -3.19 -2.51 4.28
CA THR A 141 -2.30 -2.45 5.45
C THR A 141 -0.85 -2.21 5.07
N ASN A 142 -0.37 -2.79 3.96
CA ASN A 142 0.97 -2.54 3.46
C ASN A 142 1.13 -1.07 3.05
N THR A 143 0.20 -0.53 2.25
CA THR A 143 0.24 0.88 1.82
C THR A 143 0.17 1.83 3.01
N PHE A 144 -0.68 1.54 4.00
CA PHE A 144 -0.78 2.35 5.20
C PHE A 144 0.51 2.31 6.03
N PHE A 145 1.07 1.12 6.25
CA PHE A 145 2.36 0.96 6.95
C PHE A 145 3.51 1.65 6.21
N PHE A 146 3.55 1.54 4.88
CA PHE A 146 4.48 2.25 4.01
C PHE A 146 4.39 3.76 4.24
N ALA A 147 3.19 4.34 4.07
CA ALA A 147 2.98 5.78 4.21
C ALA A 147 3.28 6.27 5.63
N LEU A 148 2.86 5.52 6.65
CA LEU A 148 3.06 5.85 8.06
C LEU A 148 4.54 5.98 8.44
N ILE A 149 5.43 5.23 7.78
CA ILE A 149 6.88 5.31 8.01
C ILE A 149 7.53 6.34 7.07
N VAL A 150 7.24 6.24 5.78
CA VAL A 150 7.91 7.01 4.74
C VAL A 150 7.67 8.50 4.93
N VAL A 151 6.42 8.92 5.17
CA VAL A 151 6.07 10.34 5.29
C VAL A 151 6.80 11.04 6.45
N PRO A 152 6.72 10.58 7.72
CA PRO A 152 7.41 11.27 8.80
C PRO A 152 8.94 11.17 8.69
N VAL A 153 9.48 10.04 8.22
CA VAL A 153 10.93 9.88 8.09
C VAL A 153 11.48 10.78 6.97
N GLN A 154 10.80 10.85 5.81
CA GLN A 154 11.18 11.76 4.74
C GLN A 154 11.09 13.22 5.19
N ALA A 155 10.01 13.62 5.86
CA ALA A 155 9.85 14.97 6.37
C ALA A 155 10.94 15.33 7.41
N GLY A 156 11.23 14.41 8.33
CA GLY A 156 12.28 14.60 9.33
C GLY A 156 13.67 14.73 8.71
N LEU A 157 14.03 13.83 7.80
CA LEU A 157 15.31 13.88 7.09
C LEU A 157 15.43 15.11 6.20
N ALA A 158 14.37 15.48 5.48
CA ALA A 158 14.33 16.69 4.67
C ALA A 158 14.54 17.94 5.52
N LEU A 159 13.91 18.03 6.70
CA LEU A 159 14.11 19.13 7.63
C LEU A 159 15.57 19.20 8.13
N VAL A 160 16.15 18.05 8.51
CA VAL A 160 17.56 17.99 8.94
C VAL A 160 18.49 18.48 7.83
N LEU A 161 18.31 17.98 6.61
CA LEU A 161 19.13 18.40 5.47
C LEU A 161 18.89 19.88 5.11
N ALA A 162 17.66 20.39 5.20
CA ALA A 162 17.34 21.78 4.92
C ALA A 162 18.05 22.71 5.91
N LEU A 163 18.06 22.35 7.20
CA LEU A 163 18.80 23.08 8.22
C LEU A 163 20.31 23.04 7.96
N LEU A 164 20.86 21.89 7.57
CA LEU A 164 22.29 21.77 7.23
C LEU A 164 22.67 22.64 6.03
N VAL A 165 21.87 22.62 4.97
CA VAL A 165 22.14 23.41 3.74
C VAL A 165 21.91 24.90 3.97
N ASN A 166 21.04 25.30 4.90
CA ASN A 166 20.80 26.70 5.23
C ASN A 166 21.95 27.35 6.03
N GLN A 167 22.83 26.55 6.65
CA GLN A 167 24.00 27.08 7.35
C GLN A 167 25.00 27.72 6.37
N ARG A 168 25.80 28.67 6.86
CA ARG A 168 26.89 29.32 6.10
C ARG A 168 28.08 28.36 5.89
N LEU A 169 27.82 27.15 5.40
CA LEU A 169 28.84 26.17 5.05
C LEU A 169 29.51 26.56 3.73
N LYS A 170 30.84 26.50 3.69
CA LYS A 170 31.59 26.58 2.44
C LYS A 170 31.24 25.34 1.61
N GLY A 171 30.71 25.53 0.40
CA GLY A 171 30.30 24.43 -0.49
C GLY A 171 28.80 24.11 -0.53
N ARG A 172 27.92 24.99 -0.03
CA ARG A 172 26.45 24.82 -0.04
C ARG A 172 25.87 24.34 -1.38
N ASN A 173 26.33 24.90 -2.51
CA ASN A 173 25.83 24.49 -3.83
C ASN A 173 26.23 23.05 -4.18
N PHE A 174 27.41 22.59 -3.79
CA PHE A 174 27.85 21.22 -4.04
C PHE A 174 26.96 20.20 -3.31
N PHE A 175 26.73 20.39 -2.01
CA PHE A 175 25.84 19.51 -1.23
C PHE A 175 24.41 19.51 -1.78
N ARG A 176 23.86 20.68 -2.13
CA ARG A 176 22.53 20.78 -2.74
C ARG A 176 22.44 19.99 -4.05
N THR A 177 23.46 20.06 -4.90
CA THR A 177 23.50 19.28 -6.15
C THR A 177 23.56 17.78 -5.85
N VAL A 178 24.45 17.32 -4.97
CA VAL A 178 24.61 15.88 -4.66
C VAL A 178 23.31 15.27 -4.13
N TYR A 179 22.63 15.93 -3.19
CA TYR A 179 21.37 15.42 -2.65
C TYR A 179 20.21 15.49 -3.65
N PHE A 180 20.27 16.38 -4.64
CA PHE A 180 19.23 16.55 -5.64
C PHE A 180 19.40 15.63 -6.86
N ILE A 181 20.62 15.16 -7.17
CA ILE A 181 20.89 14.23 -8.29
C ILE A 181 19.93 13.03 -8.33
N PRO A 182 19.62 12.34 -7.22
CA PRO A 182 18.69 11.20 -7.23
C PRO A 182 17.30 11.57 -7.76
N THR A 183 16.80 12.76 -7.42
CA THR A 183 15.44 13.20 -7.79
C THR A 183 15.29 13.53 -9.28
N LEU A 184 16.41 13.85 -9.94
CA LEU A 184 16.44 14.11 -11.38
C LEU A 184 16.48 12.83 -12.20
N SER A 185 16.80 11.70 -11.58
CA SER A 185 16.90 10.41 -12.26
C SER A 185 15.52 9.80 -12.49
N SER A 186 15.33 9.12 -13.62
CA SER A 186 14.08 8.39 -13.90
C SER A 186 13.85 7.27 -12.89
N MET A 187 12.60 7.10 -12.45
CA MET A 187 12.20 6.03 -11.54
C MET A 187 12.63 4.64 -12.04
N VAL A 188 12.64 4.43 -13.37
CA VAL A 188 13.08 3.17 -13.99
C VAL A 188 14.58 2.92 -13.80
N VAL A 189 15.41 3.97 -13.95
CA VAL A 189 16.86 3.84 -13.77
C VAL A 189 17.18 3.57 -12.31
N ILE A 190 16.53 4.31 -11.40
CA ILE A 190 16.70 4.12 -9.96
C ILE A 190 16.31 2.70 -9.55
N SER A 191 15.17 2.18 -10.03
CA SER A 191 14.74 0.83 -9.70
C SER A 191 15.69 -0.25 -10.23
N MET A 192 16.29 -0.04 -11.40
CA MET A 192 17.33 -0.93 -11.93
C MET A 192 18.59 -0.93 -11.06
N LEU A 193 19.10 0.25 -10.67
CA LEU A 193 20.28 0.37 -9.81
C LEU A 193 20.07 -0.32 -8.45
N TRP A 194 18.95 -0.02 -7.79
CA TRP A 194 18.64 -0.63 -6.50
C TRP A 194 18.37 -2.13 -6.63
N ARG A 195 17.80 -2.61 -7.74
CA ARG A 195 17.67 -4.04 -8.01
C ARG A 195 19.04 -4.73 -8.05
N PHE A 196 20.05 -4.15 -8.68
CA PHE A 196 21.42 -4.70 -8.66
C PHE A 196 22.05 -4.65 -7.27
N MET A 197 21.80 -3.60 -6.50
CA MET A 197 22.28 -3.49 -5.12
C MET A 197 21.66 -4.52 -4.17
N TYR A 198 20.37 -4.83 -4.36
CA TYR A 198 19.56 -5.75 -3.56
C TYR A 198 19.64 -7.22 -3.98
N GLN A 199 20.35 -7.55 -5.05
CA GLN A 199 20.61 -8.94 -5.42
C GLN A 199 21.37 -9.69 -4.31
N GLN A 200 21.25 -11.02 -4.28
CA GLN A 200 21.94 -11.84 -3.29
C GLN A 200 23.46 -11.61 -3.32
N ASP A 201 24.06 -11.49 -4.51
CA ASP A 201 25.47 -11.13 -4.72
C ASP A 201 25.71 -9.62 -4.93
N GLY A 202 24.72 -8.80 -4.58
CA GLY A 202 24.73 -7.35 -4.75
C GLY A 202 25.66 -6.63 -3.78
N LEU A 203 25.86 -5.33 -4.02
CA LEU A 203 26.75 -4.48 -3.22
C LEU A 203 26.35 -4.43 -1.73
N ILE A 204 25.07 -4.49 -1.41
CA ILE A 204 24.58 -4.41 -0.02
C ILE A 204 24.93 -5.69 0.75
N ASN A 205 24.70 -6.87 0.16
CA ASN A 205 25.05 -8.12 0.83
C ASN A 205 26.57 -8.31 0.91
N LYS A 206 27.32 -7.90 -0.12
CA LYS A 206 28.79 -7.90 -0.08
C LYS A 206 29.35 -6.98 0.99
N SER A 207 28.80 -5.78 1.15
CA SER A 207 29.23 -4.89 2.22
C SER A 207 28.89 -5.48 3.60
N ILE A 208 27.70 -6.04 3.79
CA ILE A 208 27.33 -6.72 5.04
C ILE A 208 28.27 -7.89 5.35
N ALA A 209 28.57 -8.75 4.37
CA ALA A 209 29.48 -9.88 4.55
C ALA A 209 30.90 -9.46 4.91
N ASN A 210 31.36 -8.32 4.37
CA ASN A 210 32.67 -7.75 4.71
C ASN A 210 32.73 -7.24 6.16
N PHE A 211 31.64 -6.64 6.67
CA PHE A 211 31.57 -6.16 8.05
C PHE A 211 31.23 -7.25 9.06
N MET A 212 30.47 -8.28 8.64
CA MET A 212 30.06 -9.42 9.46
C MET A 212 30.33 -10.73 8.70
N PRO A 213 31.55 -11.29 8.83
CA PRO A 213 31.90 -12.55 8.19
C PRO A 213 30.99 -13.70 8.65
N GLY A 214 30.39 -14.43 7.71
CA GLY A 214 29.55 -15.61 7.99
C GLY A 214 28.03 -15.35 8.01
N TYR A 215 27.58 -14.12 7.77
CA TYR A 215 26.16 -13.84 7.60
C TYR A 215 25.67 -14.34 6.23
N ALA A 216 24.57 -15.11 6.21
CA ALA A 216 24.00 -15.59 4.96
C ALA A 216 23.44 -14.43 4.11
N PRO A 217 23.58 -14.47 2.78
CA PRO A 217 23.04 -13.42 1.91
C PRO A 217 21.54 -13.22 2.15
N ILE A 218 21.14 -11.97 2.39
CA ILE A 218 19.74 -11.64 2.62
C ILE A 218 19.06 -11.49 1.27
N ASP A 219 17.96 -12.20 1.06
CA ASP A 219 17.08 -11.94 -0.07
C ASP A 219 16.21 -10.72 0.23
N TRP A 220 16.64 -9.55 -0.24
CA TRP A 220 15.98 -8.28 0.03
C TRP A 220 14.62 -8.15 -0.66
N LEU A 221 14.42 -8.79 -1.82
CA LEU A 221 13.21 -8.60 -2.62
C LEU A 221 12.31 -9.84 -2.64
N GLY A 222 12.89 -11.04 -2.50
CA GLY A 222 12.15 -12.30 -2.51
C GLY A 222 11.52 -12.70 -1.17
N ASN A 223 11.95 -12.10 -0.05
CA ASN A 223 11.36 -12.37 1.26
C ASN A 223 10.39 -11.24 1.69
N PRO A 224 9.11 -11.55 2.00
CA PRO A 224 8.12 -10.56 2.43
C PRO A 224 8.50 -9.73 3.66
N LYS A 225 9.40 -10.24 4.52
CA LYS A 225 9.85 -9.53 5.73
C LYS A 225 10.89 -8.45 5.42
N THR A 226 11.67 -8.62 4.37
CA THR A 226 12.81 -7.74 4.00
C THR A 226 12.46 -6.81 2.84
N SER A 227 11.51 -7.20 1.97
CA SER A 227 11.08 -6.41 0.82
C SER A 227 10.45 -5.09 1.20
N MET A 228 9.62 -5.07 2.23
CA MET A 228 8.97 -3.83 2.68
C MET A 228 9.99 -2.79 3.17
N PRO A 229 10.92 -3.10 4.09
CA PRO A 229 12.03 -2.19 4.44
C PRO A 229 12.88 -1.76 3.25
N ALA A 230 13.18 -2.66 2.31
CA ALA A 230 14.00 -2.36 1.14
C ALA A 230 13.34 -1.30 0.24
N ILE A 231 12.03 -1.42 0.00
CA ILE A 231 11.25 -0.45 -0.79
C ILE A 231 11.15 0.90 -0.04
N ILE A 232 10.95 0.86 1.28
CA ILE A 232 10.92 2.06 2.13
C ILE A 232 12.26 2.81 2.06
N ALA A 233 13.39 2.12 2.20
CA ALA A 233 14.72 2.72 2.15
C ALA A 233 15.00 3.42 0.81
N LEU A 234 14.68 2.73 -0.30
CA LEU A 234 14.77 3.29 -1.66
C LEU A 234 13.90 4.55 -1.79
N SER A 235 12.64 4.49 -1.33
CA SER A 235 11.70 5.60 -1.44
C SER A 235 12.13 6.82 -0.63
N ILE A 236 12.63 6.61 0.59
CA ILE A 236 13.17 7.68 1.44
C ILE A 236 14.36 8.34 0.75
N TRP A 237 15.36 7.55 0.33
CA TRP A 237 16.57 8.08 -0.31
C TRP A 237 16.26 8.91 -1.55
N GLN A 238 15.32 8.46 -2.39
CA GLN A 238 14.96 9.16 -3.62
C GLN A 238 14.24 10.49 -3.35
N ALA A 239 13.30 10.53 -2.39
CA ALA A 239 12.44 11.72 -2.22
C ALA A 239 13.05 12.80 -1.30
N VAL A 240 13.94 12.43 -0.37
CA VAL A 240 14.50 13.35 0.63
C VAL A 240 15.17 14.57 -0.01
N GLY A 241 15.85 14.41 -1.14
CA GLY A 241 16.50 15.51 -1.86
C GLY A 241 15.53 16.55 -2.40
N TYR A 242 14.32 16.14 -2.79
CA TYR A 242 13.29 17.02 -3.34
C TYR A 242 12.59 17.78 -2.22
N HIS A 243 12.23 17.08 -1.13
CA HIS A 243 11.55 17.68 0.03
C HIS A 243 12.40 18.66 0.83
N MET A 244 13.72 18.62 0.69
CA MET A 244 14.66 19.54 1.36
C MET A 244 14.61 20.97 0.77
N ILE A 245 14.26 21.12 -0.51
CA ILE A 245 14.35 22.38 -1.26
C ILE A 245 13.10 23.23 -1.05
#